data_AF-A0A3P6FFD0-F1
#
_entry.id   AF-A0A3P6FFD0-F1
#
_cell.length_a   1.000
_cell.length_b   1.000
_cell.length_c   1.000
_cell.angle_alpha   90.00
_cell.angle_beta   90.00
_cell.angle_gamma   90.00
#
_symmetry.space_group_name_H-M   'P 1'
#
loop_
_entity.id
_entity.type
_entity.pdbx_description
1 polymer ?
#
loop_
_entity_poly.entity_id
_entity_poly.type
_entity_poly.pdbx_seq_one_letter_code
_entity_poly.pdbx_strand_id
1 'polypeptide(L)'
;MSEATIADQSYLFLHRIHDRRFDEDTLRILELSLVATNAKSFSDLRSRLRDFTRSESSVIFSELAGESVVAKLSVLEFFARAFALIGDTESCLAMKYEALTLREIKSTSCLWLRVSHTEWTSFALQSMEHGFPSIARKVTTWMLEQSEYCTANFLDYFYRMEASENALLGLKRDSLIEPTSEEYSETLDAAESVRRLRDSAASLTSSHSVQAQGAEYLRSKELRILSRQTRPMKNLDSTGSNLFREGINKRNERMLQHLRSTQMIRDLEPHSRCI
;
A
#
# COMPACT_ATOMS: atom_id res chain seq x y z
N MET A 1 17.59 -19.15 23.96
CA MET A 1 16.45 -20.08 23.82
C MET A 1 16.98 -21.38 23.25
N SER A 2 16.50 -22.53 23.73
CA SER A 2 16.96 -23.84 23.25
C SER A 2 16.25 -24.24 21.95
N GLU A 3 16.88 -25.12 21.16
CA GLU A 3 16.31 -25.68 19.92
C GLU A 3 14.95 -26.37 20.15
N ALA A 4 14.77 -26.97 21.33
CA ALA A 4 13.50 -27.54 21.78
C ALA A 4 12.38 -26.49 21.94
N THR A 5 12.71 -25.27 22.37
CA THR A 5 11.72 -24.19 22.53
C THR A 5 11.23 -23.66 21.17
N ILE A 6 12.11 -23.65 20.16
CA ILE A 6 11.76 -23.21 18.79
C ILE A 6 10.87 -24.25 18.11
N ALA A 7 11.21 -25.53 18.23
CA ALA A 7 10.41 -26.64 17.71
C ALA A 7 8.99 -26.61 18.29
N ASP A 8 8.86 -26.38 19.60
CA ASP A 8 7.59 -26.28 20.32
C ASP A 8 6.70 -25.14 19.79
N GLN A 9 7.24 -23.93 19.57
CA GLN A 9 6.45 -22.80 19.04
C GLN A 9 6.02 -23.01 17.58
N SER A 10 6.88 -23.60 16.74
CA SER A 10 6.50 -23.91 15.37
C SER A 10 5.36 -24.95 15.33
N TYR A 11 5.42 -26.00 16.16
CA TYR A 11 4.36 -27.00 16.25
C TYR A 11 3.05 -26.40 16.77
N LEU A 12 3.13 -25.52 17.76
CA LEU A 12 1.97 -24.82 18.30
C LEU A 12 1.28 -23.95 17.25
N PHE A 13 2.05 -23.25 16.41
CA PHE A 13 1.50 -22.52 15.27
C PHE A 13 0.74 -23.45 14.32
N LEU A 14 1.35 -24.56 13.89
CA LEU A 14 0.72 -25.52 12.97
C LEU A 14 -0.60 -26.05 13.53
N HIS A 15 -0.63 -26.43 14.82
CA HIS A 15 -1.82 -26.92 15.48
C HIS A 15 -2.94 -25.86 15.51
N ARG A 16 -2.61 -24.60 15.81
CA ARG A 16 -3.61 -23.51 15.83
C ARG A 16 -4.20 -23.23 14.45
N ILE A 17 -3.41 -23.37 13.38
CA ILE A 17 -3.92 -23.27 11.99
C ILE A 17 -4.88 -24.42 11.68
N HIS A 18 -4.53 -25.64 12.08
CA HIS A 18 -5.40 -26.80 11.91
C HIS A 18 -6.75 -26.61 12.64
N ASP A 19 -6.73 -26.04 13.84
CA ASP A 19 -7.93 -25.68 14.61
C ASP A 19 -8.67 -24.42 14.10
N ARG A 20 -8.28 -23.87 12.94
CA ARG A 20 -8.86 -22.66 12.34
C ARG A 20 -8.81 -21.43 13.26
N ARG A 21 -7.80 -21.34 14.13
CA ARG A 21 -7.61 -20.21 15.06
C ARG A 21 -6.77 -19.10 14.41
N PHE A 22 -7.45 -18.23 13.69
CA PHE A 22 -6.87 -17.06 13.00
C PHE A 22 -6.93 -15.82 13.89
N ASP A 23 -6.07 -15.77 14.91
CA ASP A 23 -6.00 -14.69 15.88
C ASP A 23 -4.57 -14.10 15.99
N GLU A 24 -4.46 -12.97 16.69
CA GLU A 24 -3.18 -12.28 16.91
C GLU A 24 -2.18 -13.12 17.70
N ASP A 25 -2.67 -13.97 18.62
CA ASP A 25 -1.78 -14.82 19.40
C ASP A 25 -1.12 -15.87 18.50
N THR A 26 -1.85 -16.42 17.53
CA THR A 26 -1.29 -17.33 16.52
C THR A 26 -0.20 -16.64 15.69
N LEU A 27 -0.40 -15.37 15.27
CA LEU A 27 0.65 -14.60 14.58
C LEU A 27 1.86 -14.33 15.47
N ARG A 28 1.65 -14.04 16.74
CA ARG A 28 2.74 -13.81 17.70
C ARG A 28 3.58 -15.06 17.93
N ILE A 29 2.94 -16.24 17.98
CA ILE A 29 3.65 -17.53 18.06
C ILE A 29 4.53 -17.73 16.82
N LEU A 30 4.00 -17.43 15.63
CA LEU A 30 4.76 -17.47 14.38
C LEU A 30 5.98 -16.54 14.44
N GLU A 31 5.78 -15.29 14.84
CA GLU A 31 6.87 -14.31 14.99
C GLU A 31 7.95 -14.80 15.96
N LEU A 32 7.56 -15.28 17.14
CA LEU A 32 8.48 -15.84 18.13
C LEU A 32 9.25 -17.05 17.59
N SER A 33 8.61 -17.91 16.81
CA SER A 33 9.27 -19.06 16.18
C SER A 33 10.34 -18.61 15.19
N LEU A 34 10.10 -17.53 14.44
CA LEU A 34 11.03 -16.98 13.46
C LEU A 34 12.19 -16.23 14.14
N VAL A 35 11.93 -15.41 15.15
CA VAL A 35 12.93 -14.62 15.88
C VAL A 35 13.89 -15.51 16.67
N ALA A 36 13.39 -16.60 17.24
CA ALA A 36 14.19 -17.48 18.11
C ALA A 36 15.15 -18.39 17.34
N THR A 37 15.01 -18.53 16.02
CA THR A 37 15.74 -19.54 15.23
C THR A 37 17.16 -19.09 14.89
N ASN A 38 18.12 -20.01 15.01
CA ASN A 38 19.51 -19.75 14.64
C ASN A 38 19.65 -19.57 13.11
N ALA A 39 20.65 -18.80 12.66
CA ALA A 39 20.79 -18.44 11.25
C ALA A 39 20.92 -19.63 10.27
N LYS A 40 21.38 -20.81 10.74
CA LYS A 40 21.54 -22.00 9.90
C LYS A 40 20.23 -22.77 9.69
N SER A 41 19.38 -22.88 10.71
CA SER A 41 18.08 -23.56 10.61
C SER A 41 16.92 -22.62 10.23
N PHE A 42 17.15 -21.30 10.26
CA PHE A 42 16.14 -20.30 9.92
C PHE A 42 15.60 -20.46 8.50
N SER A 43 16.46 -20.70 7.51
CA SER A 43 16.02 -20.89 6.13
C SER A 43 15.15 -22.12 5.96
N ASP A 44 15.51 -23.23 6.60
CA ASP A 44 14.79 -24.51 6.54
C ASP A 44 13.41 -24.42 7.22
N LEU A 45 13.37 -23.84 8.42
CA LEU A 45 12.11 -23.59 9.13
C LEU A 45 11.18 -22.70 8.30
N ARG A 46 11.72 -21.61 7.73
CA ARG A 46 10.95 -20.67 6.92
C ARG A 46 10.40 -21.32 5.66
N SER A 47 11.14 -22.21 5.00
CA SER A 47 10.59 -22.99 3.88
C SER A 47 9.48 -23.92 4.31
N ARG A 48 9.66 -24.65 5.41
CA ARG A 48 8.65 -25.60 5.91
C ARG A 48 7.35 -24.89 6.29
N LEU A 49 7.45 -23.77 7.01
CA LEU A 49 6.31 -22.94 7.38
C LEU A 49 5.64 -22.38 6.13
N ARG A 50 6.40 -21.86 5.17
CA ARG A 50 5.86 -21.36 3.90
C ARG A 50 5.06 -22.43 3.16
N ASP A 51 5.63 -23.61 2.98
CA ASP A 51 5.01 -24.68 2.19
C ASP A 51 3.73 -25.19 2.87
N PHE A 52 3.76 -25.33 4.20
CA PHE A 52 2.58 -25.65 4.99
C PHE A 52 1.49 -24.55 4.92
N THR A 53 1.87 -23.28 5.12
CA THR A 53 0.89 -22.18 5.10
C THR A 53 0.28 -22.03 3.71
N ARG A 54 1.03 -22.25 2.63
CA ARG A 54 0.50 -22.29 1.26
C ARG A 54 -0.51 -23.43 1.10
N SER A 55 -0.18 -24.66 1.50
CA SER A 55 -1.10 -25.79 1.37
C SER A 55 -2.38 -25.61 2.18
N GLU A 56 -2.25 -25.23 3.45
CA GLU A 56 -3.41 -25.05 4.34
C GLU A 56 -4.30 -23.89 3.90
N SER A 57 -3.71 -22.77 3.48
CA SER A 57 -4.50 -21.61 3.02
C SER A 57 -5.42 -21.98 1.86
N SER A 58 -4.93 -22.77 0.90
CA SER A 58 -5.74 -23.25 -0.23
C SER A 58 -6.94 -24.11 0.22
N VAL A 59 -6.74 -24.97 1.22
CA VAL A 59 -7.81 -25.80 1.78
C VAL A 59 -8.84 -24.94 2.50
N ILE A 60 -8.37 -24.06 3.40
CA ILE A 60 -9.22 -23.17 4.20
C ILE A 60 -10.08 -22.26 3.31
N PHE A 61 -9.54 -21.70 2.23
CA PHE A 61 -10.34 -20.85 1.34
C PHE A 61 -11.46 -21.61 0.62
N SER A 62 -11.28 -22.91 0.36
CA SER A 62 -12.36 -23.74 -0.17
C SER A 62 -13.47 -24.00 0.86
N GLU A 63 -13.12 -24.14 2.15
CA GLU A 63 -14.06 -24.33 3.25
C GLU A 63 -14.88 -23.05 3.53
N LEU A 64 -14.28 -21.89 3.31
CA LEU A 64 -14.91 -20.60 3.58
C LEU A 64 -16.04 -20.23 2.60
N ALA A 65 -16.38 -21.04 1.59
CA ALA A 65 -17.35 -20.66 0.56
C ALA A 65 -18.70 -20.15 1.13
N GLY A 66 -19.22 -20.77 2.19
CA GLY A 66 -20.48 -20.40 2.86
C GLY A 66 -20.38 -19.28 3.90
N GLU A 67 -19.17 -18.84 4.26
CA GLU A 67 -18.96 -17.90 5.36
C GLU A 67 -19.28 -16.46 5.02
N SER A 68 -19.48 -15.65 6.07
CA SER A 68 -19.69 -14.21 5.95
C SER A 68 -18.49 -13.51 5.29
N VAL A 69 -18.74 -12.37 4.64
CA VAL A 69 -17.67 -11.57 4.02
C VAL A 69 -16.65 -11.11 5.06
N VAL A 70 -17.09 -10.76 6.27
CA VAL A 70 -16.21 -10.34 7.36
C VAL A 70 -15.28 -11.48 7.79
N ALA A 71 -15.80 -12.70 7.94
CA ALA A 71 -15.00 -13.87 8.27
C ALA A 71 -13.95 -14.15 7.18
N LYS A 72 -14.36 -14.15 5.91
CA LYS A 72 -13.45 -14.32 4.76
C LYS A 72 -12.33 -13.29 4.74
N LEU A 73 -12.66 -12.01 4.95
CA LEU A 73 -11.67 -10.94 4.99
C LEU A 73 -10.72 -11.07 6.17
N SER A 74 -11.22 -11.48 7.33
CA SER A 74 -10.38 -11.71 8.52
C SER A 74 -9.36 -12.83 8.28
N VAL A 75 -9.76 -13.91 7.62
CA VAL A 75 -8.84 -15.00 7.25
C VAL A 75 -7.83 -14.56 6.20
N LEU A 76 -8.25 -13.81 5.17
CA LEU A 76 -7.33 -13.24 4.17
C LEU A 76 -6.29 -12.31 4.81
N GLU A 77 -6.72 -11.44 5.73
CA GLU A 77 -5.82 -10.53 6.46
C GLU A 77 -4.82 -11.30 7.32
N PHE A 78 -5.29 -12.32 8.05
CA PHE A 78 -4.43 -13.20 8.84
C PHE A 78 -3.34 -13.84 7.98
N PHE A 79 -3.71 -14.46 6.85
CA PHE A 79 -2.73 -15.12 5.98
C PHE A 79 -1.79 -14.12 5.30
N ALA A 80 -2.26 -12.95 4.90
CA ALA A 80 -1.40 -11.90 4.36
C ALA A 80 -0.29 -11.53 5.37
N ARG A 81 -0.65 -11.38 6.65
CA ARG A 81 0.30 -11.07 7.73
C ARG A 81 1.23 -12.25 8.03
N ALA A 82 0.72 -13.48 8.03
CA ALA A 82 1.53 -14.67 8.22
C ALA A 82 2.60 -14.82 7.11
N PHE A 83 2.21 -14.65 5.83
CA PHE A 83 3.15 -14.68 4.71
C PHE A 83 4.16 -13.53 4.76
N ALA A 84 3.75 -12.35 5.20
CA ALA A 84 4.67 -11.23 5.43
C ALA A 84 5.74 -11.57 6.49
N LEU A 85 5.34 -12.19 7.60
CA LEU A 85 6.26 -12.64 8.65
C LEU A 85 7.23 -13.72 8.15
N ILE A 86 6.72 -14.71 7.40
CA ILE A 86 7.53 -15.76 6.76
C ILE A 86 8.46 -15.16 5.68
N GLY A 87 8.16 -13.97 5.17
CA GLY A 87 8.89 -13.35 4.05
C GLY A 87 8.59 -14.01 2.71
N ASP A 88 7.36 -14.49 2.54
CA ASP A 88 6.78 -14.95 1.28
C ASP A 88 5.95 -13.83 0.64
N THR A 89 6.64 -12.91 -0.03
CA THR A 89 6.03 -11.70 -0.59
C THR A 89 4.98 -12.01 -1.65
N GLU A 90 5.17 -13.06 -2.44
CA GLU A 90 4.22 -13.45 -3.50
C GLU A 90 2.88 -13.86 -2.91
N SER A 91 2.87 -14.79 -1.95
CA SER A 91 1.65 -15.25 -1.31
C SER A 91 1.01 -14.14 -0.46
N CYS A 92 1.80 -13.28 0.18
CA CYS A 92 1.29 -12.08 0.87
C CYS A 92 0.52 -11.15 -0.08
N LEU A 93 1.13 -10.78 -1.21
CA LEU A 93 0.48 -9.94 -2.21
C LEU A 93 -0.75 -10.61 -2.82
N ALA A 94 -0.71 -11.92 -3.06
CA ALA A 94 -1.87 -12.68 -3.52
C ALA A 94 -3.04 -12.59 -2.53
N MET A 95 -2.79 -12.78 -1.23
CA MET A 95 -3.85 -12.65 -0.20
C MET A 95 -4.44 -11.24 -0.16
N LYS A 96 -3.60 -10.19 -0.27
CA LYS A 96 -4.06 -8.80 -0.35
C LYS A 96 -4.90 -8.55 -1.60
N TYR A 97 -4.50 -9.07 -2.76
CA TYR A 97 -5.26 -8.99 -4.01
C TYR A 97 -6.65 -9.63 -3.87
N GLU A 98 -6.72 -10.84 -3.31
CA GLU A 98 -7.98 -11.55 -3.10
C GLU A 98 -8.90 -10.78 -2.12
N ALA A 99 -8.33 -10.17 -1.06
CA ALA A 99 -9.10 -9.34 -0.13
C ALA A 99 -9.71 -8.10 -0.80
N LEU A 100 -8.93 -7.39 -1.63
CA LEU A 100 -9.41 -6.24 -2.40
C LEU A 100 -10.50 -6.66 -3.39
N THR A 101 -10.30 -7.77 -4.09
CA THR A 101 -11.25 -8.32 -5.07
C THR A 101 -12.57 -8.69 -4.39
N LEU A 102 -12.51 -9.41 -3.26
CA LEU A 102 -13.69 -9.82 -2.49
C LEU A 102 -14.48 -8.60 -1.98
N ARG A 103 -13.76 -7.60 -1.44
CA ARG A 103 -14.33 -6.34 -0.99
C ARG A 103 -15.09 -5.63 -2.11
N GLU A 104 -14.48 -5.53 -3.27
CA GLU A 104 -15.04 -4.81 -4.40
C GLU A 104 -16.24 -5.53 -5.03
N ILE A 105 -16.19 -6.86 -5.17
CA ILE A 105 -17.34 -7.67 -5.60
C ILE A 105 -18.54 -7.48 -4.65
N LYS A 106 -18.28 -7.41 -3.34
CA LYS A 106 -19.31 -7.25 -2.31
C LYS A 106 -19.73 -5.81 -2.06
N SER A 107 -19.06 -4.83 -2.68
CA SER A 107 -19.35 -3.40 -2.52
C SER A 107 -20.75 -3.03 -3.02
N THR A 108 -21.28 -3.77 -4.01
CA THR A 108 -22.64 -3.63 -4.52
C THR A 108 -23.72 -3.79 -3.44
N SER A 109 -23.45 -4.65 -2.45
CA SER A 109 -24.34 -4.90 -1.31
C SER A 109 -23.95 -4.11 -0.06
N CYS A 110 -22.72 -3.59 0.00
CA CYS A 110 -22.09 -3.00 1.19
C CYS A 110 -21.07 -1.93 0.81
N LEU A 111 -21.50 -0.65 0.75
CA LEU A 111 -20.65 0.46 0.29
C LEU A 111 -19.34 0.66 1.06
N TRP A 112 -19.30 0.29 2.35
CA TRP A 112 -18.09 0.39 3.17
C TRP A 112 -16.96 -0.56 2.72
N LEU A 113 -17.28 -1.59 1.94
CA LEU A 113 -16.29 -2.51 1.37
C LEU A 113 -15.66 -1.96 0.09
N ARG A 114 -16.23 -0.91 -0.52
CA ARG A 114 -15.74 -0.33 -1.77
C ARG A 114 -14.25 -0.01 -1.68
N VAL A 115 -13.50 -0.47 -2.68
CA VAL A 115 -12.08 -0.22 -2.82
C VAL A 115 -11.91 1.02 -3.70
N SER A 116 -11.15 1.98 -3.19
CA SER A 116 -10.91 3.21 -3.96
C SER A 116 -9.94 2.96 -5.11
N HIS A 117 -10.04 3.75 -6.19
CA HIS A 117 -9.06 3.72 -7.27
C HIS A 117 -7.63 3.92 -6.74
N THR A 118 -7.44 4.84 -5.79
CA THR A 118 -6.15 5.09 -5.14
C THR A 118 -5.61 3.89 -4.36
N GLU A 119 -6.48 3.09 -3.74
CA GLU A 119 -6.08 1.88 -3.03
C GLU A 119 -5.61 0.81 -4.01
N TRP A 120 -6.36 0.60 -5.09
CA TRP A 120 -5.97 -0.31 -6.16
C TRP A 120 -4.65 0.10 -6.85
N THR A 121 -4.47 1.39 -7.17
CA THR A 121 -3.23 1.87 -7.81
C THR A 121 -2.04 1.80 -6.88
N SER A 122 -2.22 2.13 -5.59
CA SER A 122 -1.18 1.95 -4.58
C SER A 122 -0.77 0.47 -4.46
N PHE A 123 -1.72 -0.46 -4.49
CA PHE A 123 -1.43 -1.88 -4.41
C PHE A 123 -0.69 -2.40 -5.65
N ALA A 124 -1.10 -1.98 -6.85
CA ALA A 124 -0.40 -2.33 -8.08
C ALA A 124 1.04 -1.80 -8.09
N LEU A 125 1.25 -0.54 -7.68
CA LEU A 125 2.58 0.05 -7.57
C LEU A 125 3.46 -0.71 -6.58
N GLN A 126 2.96 -1.02 -5.37
CA GLN A 126 3.69 -1.82 -4.39
C GLN A 126 4.05 -3.20 -4.94
N SER A 127 3.13 -3.85 -5.65
CA SER A 127 3.38 -5.15 -6.28
C SER A 127 4.53 -5.09 -7.30
N MET A 128 4.59 -4.02 -8.09
CA MET A 128 5.70 -3.76 -9.02
C MET A 128 7.03 -3.50 -8.29
N GLU A 129 7.01 -2.66 -7.26
CA GLU A 129 8.20 -2.33 -6.47
C GLU A 129 8.82 -3.58 -5.83
N HIS A 130 7.96 -4.50 -5.39
CA HIS A 130 8.35 -5.80 -4.84
C HIS A 130 8.77 -6.85 -5.90
N GLY A 131 8.69 -6.54 -7.20
CA GLY A 131 9.12 -7.44 -8.28
C GLY A 131 8.07 -8.47 -8.69
N PHE A 132 6.78 -8.15 -8.53
CA PHE A 132 5.65 -9.01 -8.92
C PHE A 132 4.77 -8.33 -9.98
N PRO A 133 5.27 -8.16 -11.22
CA PRO A 133 4.54 -7.49 -12.28
C PRO A 133 3.31 -8.25 -12.75
N SER A 134 3.30 -9.57 -12.62
CA SER A 134 2.16 -10.42 -12.92
C SER A 134 0.95 -10.10 -12.03
N ILE A 135 1.18 -9.85 -10.75
CA ILE A 135 0.14 -9.45 -9.79
C ILE A 135 -0.34 -8.04 -10.10
N ALA A 136 0.58 -7.10 -10.34
CA ALA A 136 0.24 -5.74 -10.72
C ALA A 136 -0.60 -5.71 -12.03
N ARG A 137 -0.27 -6.56 -13.01
CA ARG A 137 -1.04 -6.69 -14.25
C ARG A 137 -2.46 -7.14 -14.00
N LYS A 138 -2.66 -8.14 -13.14
CA LYS A 138 -4.01 -8.61 -12.80
C LYS A 138 -4.84 -7.47 -12.23
N VAL A 139 -4.24 -6.62 -11.39
CA VAL A 139 -4.90 -5.43 -10.84
C VAL A 139 -5.24 -4.42 -11.93
N THR A 140 -4.30 -4.11 -12.84
CA THR A 140 -4.53 -3.12 -13.90
C THR A 140 -5.60 -3.60 -14.89
N THR A 141 -5.59 -4.88 -15.26
CA THR A 141 -6.64 -5.51 -16.07
C THR A 141 -7.99 -5.46 -15.36
N TRP A 142 -8.02 -5.80 -14.07
CA TRP A 142 -9.25 -5.72 -13.27
C TRP A 142 -9.83 -4.29 -13.23
N MET A 143 -8.99 -3.27 -13.05
CA MET A 143 -9.42 -1.86 -13.08
C MET A 143 -9.96 -1.43 -14.44
N LEU A 144 -9.35 -1.90 -15.53
CA LEU A 144 -9.77 -1.61 -16.91
C LEU A 144 -11.12 -2.24 -17.24
N GLU A 145 -11.35 -3.47 -16.76
CA GLU A 145 -12.59 -4.20 -16.99
C GLU A 145 -13.77 -3.64 -16.18
N GLN A 146 -13.49 -2.98 -15.05
CA GLN A 146 -14.51 -2.57 -14.08
C GLN A 146 -14.74 -1.04 -14.01
N SER A 147 -13.89 -0.22 -14.62
CA SER A 147 -14.05 1.24 -14.60
C SER A 147 -13.97 1.88 -16.00
N GLU A 148 -14.85 2.86 -16.24
CA GLU A 148 -14.79 3.80 -17.38
C GLU A 148 -13.60 4.79 -17.30
N TYR A 149 -12.67 4.63 -16.35
CA TYR A 149 -11.64 5.63 -16.07
C TYR A 149 -10.27 4.97 -15.85
N CYS A 150 -9.53 4.77 -16.94
CA CYS A 150 -8.08 4.64 -16.84
C CYS A 150 -7.41 5.98 -17.15
N THR A 151 -6.68 6.52 -16.18
CA THR A 151 -5.76 7.62 -16.46
C THR A 151 -4.61 7.06 -17.31
N ALA A 152 -4.45 7.56 -18.53
CA ALA A 152 -3.39 7.16 -19.47
C ALA A 152 -1.99 7.08 -18.84
N ASN A 153 -1.72 7.90 -17.83
CA ASN A 153 -0.46 7.94 -17.09
C ASN A 153 -0.12 6.65 -16.32
N PHE A 154 -1.14 5.92 -15.82
CA PHE A 154 -0.92 4.68 -15.07
C PHE A 154 -0.60 3.50 -16.00
N LEU A 155 -1.25 3.45 -17.17
CA LEU A 155 -0.91 2.48 -18.21
C LEU A 155 0.49 2.71 -18.75
N ASP A 156 0.88 3.96 -19.04
CA ASP A 156 2.24 4.29 -19.48
C ASP A 156 3.30 3.85 -18.45
N TYR A 157 3.07 4.13 -17.16
CA TYR A 157 3.95 3.67 -16.08
C TYR A 157 4.05 2.14 -16.01
N PHE A 158 2.90 1.46 -16.06
CA PHE A 158 2.83 0.01 -16.04
C PHE A 158 3.61 -0.62 -17.21
N TYR A 159 3.37 -0.14 -18.44
CA TYR A 159 4.05 -0.65 -19.64
C TYR A 159 5.56 -0.37 -19.61
N ARG A 160 5.99 0.80 -19.13
CA ARG A 160 7.43 1.12 -19.02
C ARG A 160 8.14 0.24 -17.99
N MET A 161 7.50 -0.03 -16.86
CA MET A 161 8.07 -0.89 -15.82
C MET A 161 8.09 -2.36 -16.26
N GLU A 162 7.02 -2.87 -16.88
CA GLU A 162 6.99 -4.23 -17.44
C GLU A 162 8.05 -4.42 -18.54
N ALA A 163 8.24 -3.42 -19.41
CA ALA A 163 9.32 -3.43 -20.40
C ALA A 163 10.71 -3.48 -19.75
N SER A 164 10.94 -2.75 -18.65
CA SER A 164 12.22 -2.77 -17.93
C SER A 164 12.51 -4.12 -17.28
N GLU A 165 11.50 -4.80 -16.76
CA GLU A 165 11.65 -6.09 -16.10
C GLU A 165 11.88 -7.22 -17.12
N ASN A 166 11.14 -7.17 -18.25
CA ASN A 166 11.38 -8.08 -19.37
C ASN A 166 12.77 -7.90 -19.98
N ALA A 167 13.27 -6.67 -20.07
CA ALA A 167 14.64 -6.39 -20.50
C ALA A 167 15.67 -6.97 -19.52
N LEU A 168 15.45 -6.83 -18.21
CA LEU A 168 16.34 -7.39 -17.17
C LEU A 168 16.35 -8.92 -17.17
N LEU A 169 15.20 -9.56 -17.42
CA LEU A 169 15.09 -11.01 -17.60
C LEU A 169 15.73 -11.49 -18.92
N GLY A 170 15.70 -10.67 -19.97
CA GLY A 170 16.44 -10.92 -21.22
C GLY A 170 17.94 -10.94 -20.98
N LEU A 171 18.47 -9.88 -20.37
CA LEU A 171 19.90 -9.76 -20.01
C LEU A 171 20.39 -10.92 -19.13
N LYS A 172 19.56 -11.38 -18.17
CA LYS A 172 19.91 -12.52 -17.31
C LYS A 172 19.96 -13.85 -18.07
N ARG A 173 19.15 -14.03 -19.12
CA ARG A 173 19.21 -15.22 -19.99
C ARG A 173 20.45 -15.21 -20.88
N ASP A 174 20.82 -14.03 -21.38
CA ASP A 174 22.01 -13.87 -22.23
C ASP A 174 23.31 -14.11 -21.45
N SER A 175 23.35 -13.78 -20.16
CA SER A 175 24.50 -14.06 -19.28
C SER A 175 24.75 -15.56 -18.97
N LEU A 176 23.82 -16.46 -19.32
CA LEU A 176 23.95 -17.90 -19.12
C LEU A 176 24.63 -18.62 -20.31
N ILE A 177 24.90 -17.88 -21.39
CA ILE A 177 25.73 -18.27 -22.52
C ILE A 177 27.12 -17.75 -22.18
N GLU A 178 28.14 -18.61 -21.99
CA GLU A 178 29.51 -18.19 -21.64
C GLU A 178 30.03 -17.11 -22.61
N PRO A 179 30.15 -15.83 -22.20
CA PRO A 179 30.65 -14.77 -23.07
C PRO A 179 32.12 -14.50 -22.75
N THR A 180 32.86 -14.07 -23.78
CA THR A 180 34.27 -13.68 -23.66
C THR A 180 34.47 -12.49 -22.70
N SER A 181 35.64 -12.42 -22.07
CA SER A 181 36.01 -11.49 -20.97
C SER A 181 35.68 -10.00 -21.17
N GLU A 182 35.50 -9.52 -22.40
CA GLU A 182 35.16 -8.12 -22.71
C GLU A 182 33.64 -7.84 -22.58
N GLU A 183 32.78 -8.82 -22.88
CA GLU A 183 31.30 -8.70 -22.77
C GLU A 183 30.80 -8.70 -21.32
N TYR A 184 31.59 -9.24 -20.38
CA TYR A 184 31.24 -9.22 -18.95
C TYR A 184 31.21 -7.79 -18.38
N SER A 185 32.04 -6.88 -18.90
CA SER A 185 32.05 -5.48 -18.45
C SER A 185 30.85 -4.71 -19.00
N GLU A 186 30.47 -4.93 -20.26
CA GLU A 186 29.36 -4.22 -20.92
C GLU A 186 27.98 -4.69 -20.44
N THR A 187 27.80 -5.99 -20.18
CA THR A 187 26.54 -6.55 -19.66
C THR A 187 26.24 -6.12 -18.21
N LEU A 188 27.28 -5.99 -17.39
CA LEU A 188 27.19 -5.51 -16.01
C LEU A 188 26.88 -4.00 -15.97
N ASP A 189 27.46 -3.23 -16.89
CA ASP A 189 27.18 -1.79 -17.06
C ASP A 189 25.77 -1.54 -17.63
N ALA A 190 25.31 -2.40 -18.56
CA ALA A 190 23.94 -2.35 -19.08
C ALA A 190 22.89 -2.68 -18.00
N ALA A 191 23.10 -3.72 -17.17
CA ALA A 191 22.20 -4.04 -16.07
C ALA A 191 22.15 -2.93 -15.01
N GLU A 192 23.30 -2.33 -14.70
CA GLU A 192 23.39 -1.17 -13.82
C GLU A 192 22.68 0.06 -14.40
N SER A 193 22.79 0.29 -15.72
CA SER A 193 22.08 1.38 -16.40
C SER A 193 20.56 1.21 -16.37
N VAL A 194 20.06 -0.02 -16.55
CA VAL A 194 18.62 -0.33 -16.46
C VAL A 194 18.12 -0.14 -15.02
N ARG A 195 18.91 -0.56 -14.03
CA ARG A 195 18.62 -0.31 -12.60
C ARG A 195 18.55 1.17 -12.29
N ARG A 196 19.52 1.96 -12.77
CA ARG A 196 19.54 3.43 -12.60
C ARG A 196 18.38 4.11 -13.31
N LEU A 197 17.97 3.64 -14.49
CA LEU A 197 16.79 4.14 -15.20
C LEU A 197 15.49 3.84 -14.45
N ARG A 198 15.37 2.66 -13.85
CA ARG A 198 14.25 2.28 -12.96
C ARG A 198 14.19 3.21 -11.73
N ASP A 199 15.31 3.38 -11.04
CA ASP A 199 15.40 4.24 -9.85
C ASP A 199 15.10 5.72 -10.20
N SER A 200 15.57 6.17 -11.37
CA SER A 200 15.28 7.51 -11.89
C SER A 200 13.80 7.67 -12.26
N ALA A 201 13.17 6.68 -12.89
CA ALA A 201 11.74 6.70 -13.22
C ALA A 201 10.86 6.71 -11.95
N ALA A 202 11.24 5.94 -10.92
CA ALA A 202 10.57 5.95 -9.62
C ALA A 202 10.69 7.33 -8.94
N SER A 203 11.88 7.93 -8.96
CA SER A 203 12.14 9.28 -8.44
C SER A 203 11.36 10.38 -9.18
N LEU A 204 11.35 10.36 -10.52
CA LEU A 204 10.59 11.28 -11.36
C LEU A 204 9.07 11.19 -11.09
N THR A 205 8.56 9.99 -10.82
CA THR A 205 7.14 9.79 -10.54
C THR A 205 6.77 10.25 -9.12
N SER A 206 7.66 10.07 -8.14
CA SER A 206 7.48 10.64 -6.79
C SER A 206 7.34 12.18 -6.83
N SER A 207 8.12 12.82 -7.72
CA SER A 207 8.11 14.27 -7.97
C SER A 207 6.83 14.74 -8.68
N HIS A 208 6.12 13.85 -9.38
CA HIS A 208 4.85 14.14 -10.07
C HIS A 208 3.62 13.57 -9.35
N SER A 209 3.76 13.03 -8.15
CA SER A 209 2.61 12.62 -7.34
C SER A 209 1.72 13.82 -7.01
N VAL A 210 0.40 13.60 -6.84
CA VAL A 210 -0.55 14.67 -6.47
C VAL A 210 -0.14 15.38 -5.17
N GLN A 211 0.50 14.66 -4.25
CA GLN A 211 1.05 15.22 -3.02
C GLN A 211 2.29 16.08 -3.27
N ALA A 212 3.23 15.65 -4.13
CA ALA A 212 4.41 16.44 -4.50
C ALA A 212 4.04 17.68 -5.35
N GLN A 213 3.16 17.52 -6.34
CA GLN A 213 2.59 18.64 -7.11
C GLN A 213 1.77 19.57 -6.22
N GLY A 214 1.05 19.04 -5.24
CA GLY A 214 0.37 19.82 -4.21
C GLY A 214 1.34 20.64 -3.36
N ALA A 215 2.46 20.05 -2.93
CA ALA A 215 3.50 20.73 -2.17
C ALA A 215 4.22 21.80 -3.00
N GLU A 216 4.55 21.52 -4.27
CA GLU A 216 5.14 22.52 -5.18
C GLU A 216 4.17 23.65 -5.51
N TYR A 217 2.88 23.35 -5.70
CA TYR A 217 1.84 24.35 -5.88
C TYR A 217 1.73 25.25 -4.65
N LEU A 218 1.78 24.69 -3.44
CA LEU A 218 1.78 25.46 -2.20
C LEU A 218 3.02 26.36 -2.07
N ARG A 219 4.22 25.84 -2.35
CA ARG A 219 5.47 26.64 -2.38
C ARG A 219 5.42 27.75 -3.43
N SER A 220 4.91 27.44 -4.62
CA SER A 220 4.72 28.42 -5.71
C SER A 220 3.66 29.48 -5.36
N LYS A 221 2.62 29.09 -4.63
CA LYS A 221 1.59 30.00 -4.12
C LYS A 221 2.16 30.93 -3.05
N GLU A 222 2.99 30.44 -2.13
CA GLU A 222 3.70 31.26 -1.13
C GLU A 222 4.63 32.28 -1.81
N LEU A 223 5.40 31.86 -2.82
CA LEU A 223 6.26 32.77 -3.60
C LEU A 223 5.45 33.84 -4.35
N ARG A 224 4.27 33.49 -4.89
CA ARG A 224 3.37 34.46 -5.52
C ARG A 224 2.78 35.45 -4.52
N ILE A 225 2.49 35.01 -3.30
CA ILE A 225 2.02 35.88 -2.20
C ILE A 225 3.15 36.86 -1.79
N LEU A 226 4.39 36.38 -1.67
CA LEU A 226 5.55 37.21 -1.36
C LEU A 226 5.83 38.24 -2.47
N SER A 227 5.73 37.85 -3.74
CA SER A 227 5.90 38.76 -4.89
C SER A 227 4.79 39.83 -5.01
N ARG A 228 3.61 39.56 -4.43
CA ARG A 228 2.50 40.51 -4.38
C ARG A 228 2.69 41.54 -3.27
N GLN A 229 3.38 41.19 -2.19
CA GLN A 229 3.74 42.14 -1.14
C GLN A 229 4.82 43.15 -1.58
N THR A 230 5.59 42.85 -2.64
CA THR A 230 6.66 43.72 -3.15
C THR A 230 6.23 44.70 -4.25
N ARG A 231 4.94 44.71 -4.66
CA ARG A 231 4.46 45.63 -5.70
C ARG A 231 3.77 46.86 -5.10
N PRO A 232 4.15 48.09 -5.48
CA PRO A 232 3.43 49.30 -5.09
C PRO A 232 1.98 49.23 -5.57
N MET A 233 1.05 49.32 -4.62
CA MET A 233 -0.37 49.10 -4.80
C MET A 233 -0.98 50.26 -5.60
N LYS A 234 -1.39 50.03 -6.85
CA LYS A 234 -2.43 50.85 -7.48
C LYS A 234 -3.77 50.27 -7.08
N ASN A 235 -4.57 51.10 -6.40
CA ASN A 235 -5.92 50.81 -5.95
C ASN A 235 -6.72 50.17 -7.09
N LEU A 236 -7.29 48.99 -6.83
CA LEU A 236 -8.20 48.34 -7.76
C LEU A 236 -9.55 48.21 -7.08
N ASP A 237 -10.53 48.86 -7.71
CA ASP A 237 -11.90 48.99 -7.24
C ASP A 237 -12.53 47.63 -6.89
N SER A 238 -13.38 47.67 -5.87
CA SER A 238 -14.06 46.49 -5.31
C SER A 238 -15.00 45.86 -6.34
N THR A 239 -14.51 44.86 -7.07
CA THR A 239 -15.34 44.04 -7.96
C THR A 239 -16.25 43.13 -7.12
N GLY A 240 -17.48 42.84 -7.59
CA GLY A 240 -18.47 42.03 -6.85
C GLY A 240 -17.96 40.66 -6.35
N SER A 241 -16.95 40.08 -7.01
CA SER A 241 -16.27 38.85 -6.57
C SER A 241 -15.50 39.03 -5.25
N ASN A 242 -14.92 40.21 -5.01
CA ASN A 242 -14.25 40.54 -3.75
C ASN A 242 -15.28 40.68 -2.62
N LEU A 243 -16.41 41.33 -2.87
CA LEU A 243 -17.51 41.47 -1.91
C LEU A 243 -18.14 40.12 -1.55
N PHE A 244 -18.28 39.22 -2.53
CA PHE A 244 -18.77 37.86 -2.28
C PHE A 244 -17.81 37.04 -1.40
N ARG A 245 -16.50 37.08 -1.71
CA ARG A 245 -15.47 36.42 -0.89
C ARG A 245 -15.40 37.00 0.52
N GLU A 246 -15.51 38.32 0.64
CA GLU A 246 -15.52 38.99 1.95
C GLU A 246 -16.78 38.62 2.75
N GLY A 247 -17.93 38.47 2.10
CA GLY A 247 -19.17 37.98 2.71
C GLY A 247 -19.04 36.56 3.26
N ILE A 248 -18.41 35.65 2.51
CA ILE A 248 -18.12 34.29 2.98
C ILE A 248 -17.18 34.32 4.18
N ASN A 249 -16.09 35.10 4.11
CA ASN A 249 -15.13 35.19 5.20
C ASN A 249 -15.75 35.75 6.49
N LYS A 250 -16.55 36.83 6.41
CA LYS A 250 -17.28 37.40 7.56
C LYS A 250 -18.33 36.44 8.14
N ARG A 251 -18.90 35.55 7.33
CA ARG A 251 -19.82 34.50 7.82
C ARG A 251 -19.05 33.42 8.59
N ASN A 252 -17.92 32.97 8.06
CA ASN A 252 -17.09 31.95 8.69
C ASN A 252 -16.48 32.45 10.01
N GLU A 253 -16.07 33.72 10.06
CA GLU A 253 -15.51 34.33 11.28
C GLU A 253 -16.55 34.43 12.40
N ARG A 254 -17.79 34.83 12.07
CA ARG A 254 -18.91 34.82 13.02
C ARG A 254 -19.25 33.41 13.52
N MET A 255 -19.22 32.42 12.62
CA MET A 255 -19.45 31.02 13.00
C MET A 255 -18.35 30.49 13.93
N LEU A 256 -17.09 30.84 13.66
CA LEU A 256 -15.95 30.47 14.50
C LEU A 256 -16.03 31.11 15.90
N GLN A 257 -16.40 32.40 15.96
CA GLN A 257 -16.63 33.08 17.23
C GLN A 257 -17.78 32.43 18.02
N HIS A 258 -18.87 32.08 17.35
CA HIS A 258 -20.00 31.40 18.00
C HIS A 258 -19.58 30.03 18.56
N LEU A 259 -18.84 29.24 17.80
CA LEU A 259 -18.32 27.94 18.27
C LEU A 259 -17.39 28.11 19.48
N ARG A 260 -16.51 29.11 19.46
CA ARG A 260 -15.62 29.41 20.60
C ARG A 260 -16.39 29.85 21.84
N SER A 261 -17.41 30.69 21.70
CA SER A 261 -18.27 31.09 22.82
C SER A 261 -19.08 29.91 23.37
N THR A 262 -19.62 29.05 22.50
CA THR A 262 -20.38 27.86 22.91
C THR A 262 -19.50 26.81 23.59
N GLN A 263 -18.23 26.68 23.17
CA GLN A 263 -17.24 25.85 23.86
C GLN A 263 -16.95 26.41 25.26
N MET A 264 -16.75 27.73 25.37
CA MET A 264 -16.42 28.40 26.63
C MET A 264 -17.57 28.37 27.66
N ILE A 265 -18.82 28.40 27.22
CA ILE A 265 -20.01 28.23 28.09
C ILE A 265 -20.08 26.79 28.64
N ARG A 266 -19.70 25.79 27.84
CA ARG A 266 -19.69 24.38 28.24
C ARG A 266 -18.64 24.07 29.30
N ASP A 267 -17.55 24.85 29.32
CA ASP A 267 -16.46 24.73 30.29
C ASP A 267 -16.73 25.51 31.60
N LEU A 268 -17.81 26.29 31.67
CA LEU A 268 -18.19 27.11 32.84
C LEU A 268 -19.36 26.54 33.66
N GLU A 269 -19.98 25.43 33.26
CA GLU A 269 -20.88 24.67 34.14
C GLU A 269 -20.10 23.55 34.85
N PRO A 270 -19.62 23.75 36.09
CA PRO A 270 -19.14 22.64 36.89
C PRO A 270 -20.32 21.70 37.17
N HIS A 271 -20.08 20.42 36.91
CA HIS A 271 -20.98 19.31 37.23
C HIS A 271 -21.61 19.47 38.62
N SER A 272 -22.89 19.84 38.65
CA SER A 272 -23.79 19.57 39.77
C SER A 272 -23.90 18.05 39.92
N ARG A 273 -22.95 17.45 40.66
CA ARG A 273 -23.07 16.08 41.13
C ARG A 273 -24.23 16.03 42.11
N CYS A 274 -25.27 15.33 41.68
CA CYS A 274 -26.34 14.82 42.51
C CYS A 274 -25.75 13.98 43.66
N ILE A 275 -26.07 14.36 44.90
CA ILE A 275 -26.17 13.46 46.07
C ILE A 275 -27.59 13.65 46.59
#